data_AF-A0A7S0NUY0-F1
#
_entry.id   AF-A0A7S0NUY0-F1
#
_cell.length_a   1.000
_cell.length_b   1.000
_cell.length_c   1.000
_cell.angle_alpha   90.00
_cell.angle_beta   90.00
_cell.angle_gamma   90.00
#
_symmetry.space_group_name_H-M   'P 1'
#
loop_
_entity.id
_entity.type
_entity.pdbx_description
1 polymer ?
#
loop_
_entity_poly.entity_id
_entity_poly.type
_entity_poly.pdbx_seq_one_letter_code
_entity_poly.pdbx_strand_id
1 'polypeptide(L)'
;EAMQRNRVWEVLVVAVVSAEPPSAVGLRPGVYAGQYVCGSAAWLLLHIDSKTQHGVSAVFQFVYPRSTQHGAFELRGTWVQAGRVLKLLPGKWLHEPPQRVVSVGLFGVVSADGQRFKGEVLHTGCGGFDVNRTQDDLTNALQLPALRTRTARELQPLSLQLNPPASVADTDSGVESATRQAVRLHHGLGQLIAATRTPQKTARHSVEEQEHGASLPASVVAPRTIARRSGGAEAGGAEARGAEAGGAEELFRQLQQRLERGDYRLAYKSWAELRAHDAREGSTRAAETLRQVVGDLLARGARVATLAMQRHTLAALAVFGDDTQVCGAIASMLHAAESSIVTEAELQLSTALNRSGSLDVDRLVEQGDELEARGDHRGALDAYWAAHERAPSWAGGSARRCALLGSMPAADCSAACSRAVSLNRYDVFSMLRLGHCLKELGDVSGALGWYKKVEQLHPTFKALGALHVVE
;
A
#
# COMPACT_ATOMS: atom_id res chain seq x y z
N GLU A 1 5.35 -78.86 -50.78
CA GLU A 1 5.18 -79.55 -49.48
C GLU A 1 6.19 -78.95 -48.51
N ALA A 2 5.81 -77.92 -47.76
CA ALA A 2 5.16 -77.98 -46.46
C ALA A 2 6.18 -77.97 -45.30
N MET A 3 6.44 -76.79 -44.73
CA MET A 3 6.52 -76.64 -43.28
C MET A 3 6.41 -75.15 -42.88
N GLN A 4 5.19 -74.80 -42.45
CA GLN A 4 4.86 -73.56 -41.77
C GLN A 4 5.57 -73.48 -40.41
N ARG A 5 6.19 -72.32 -40.11
CA ARG A 5 6.46 -71.89 -38.73
C ARG A 5 5.77 -70.55 -38.51
N ASN A 6 4.59 -70.62 -37.90
CA ASN A 6 3.89 -69.48 -37.31
C ASN A 6 4.72 -68.95 -36.13
N ARG A 7 5.12 -67.67 -36.18
CA ARG A 7 5.51 -66.90 -34.99
C ARG A 7 4.32 -66.05 -34.58
N VAL A 8 3.74 -66.38 -33.44
CA VAL A 8 2.75 -65.57 -32.73
C VAL A 8 3.51 -64.39 -32.11
N TRP A 9 3.09 -63.17 -32.45
CA TRP A 9 3.50 -61.96 -31.73
C TRP A 9 2.50 -61.75 -30.60
N GLU A 10 2.92 -61.96 -29.35
CA GLU A 10 2.16 -61.48 -28.19
C GLU A 10 2.28 -59.95 -28.13
N VAL A 11 1.15 -59.27 -28.32
CA VAL A 11 1.02 -57.83 -28.10
C VAL A 11 0.84 -57.63 -26.60
N LEU A 12 1.90 -57.21 -25.91
CA LEU A 12 1.83 -56.74 -24.53
C LEU A 12 1.16 -55.36 -24.52
N VAL A 13 -0.14 -55.33 -24.25
CA VAL A 13 -0.87 -54.08 -23.98
C VAL A 13 -0.49 -53.62 -22.56
N VAL A 14 0.49 -52.73 -22.46
CA VAL A 14 0.75 -51.99 -21.22
C VAL A 14 -0.39 -50.98 -21.07
N ALA A 15 -1.33 -51.26 -20.17
CA ALA A 15 -2.29 -50.30 -19.71
C ALA A 15 -1.54 -49.16 -19.02
N VAL A 16 -1.31 -48.06 -19.73
CA VAL A 16 -0.92 -46.79 -19.12
C VAL A 16 -2.13 -46.32 -18.32
N VAL A 17 -2.10 -46.57 -17.01
CA VAL A 17 -3.00 -45.90 -16.08
C VAL A 17 -2.69 -44.42 -16.21
N SER A 18 -3.56 -43.67 -16.89
CA SER A 18 -3.55 -42.21 -16.87
C SER A 18 -3.71 -41.76 -15.43
N ALA A 19 -2.60 -41.46 -14.77
CA ALA A 19 -2.64 -40.69 -13.54
C ALA A 19 -3.33 -39.36 -13.88
N GLU A 20 -4.44 -39.06 -13.21
CA GLU A 20 -5.05 -37.74 -13.29
C GLU A 20 -3.96 -36.69 -13.05
N PRO A 21 -3.87 -35.64 -13.89
CA PRO A 21 -2.87 -34.61 -13.69
C PRO A 21 -3.01 -34.05 -12.27
N PRO A 22 -1.90 -33.87 -11.53
CA PRO A 22 -1.93 -33.39 -10.16
C PRO A 22 -2.84 -32.16 -10.09
N SER A 23 -3.85 -32.23 -9.21
CA SER A 23 -4.92 -31.25 -9.08
C SER A 23 -4.36 -29.83 -9.20
N ALA A 24 -4.91 -29.03 -10.13
CA ALA A 24 -4.36 -27.75 -10.54
C ALA A 24 -3.81 -26.91 -9.36
N VAL A 25 -2.48 -26.82 -9.30
CA VAL A 25 -1.74 -26.00 -8.35
C VAL A 25 -1.93 -24.52 -8.72
N GLY A 26 -2.34 -23.68 -7.77
CA GLY A 26 -2.43 -22.23 -7.94
C GLY A 26 -3.84 -21.64 -7.76
N LEU A 27 -4.04 -20.42 -8.25
CA LEU A 27 -5.25 -19.62 -8.02
C LEU A 27 -6.55 -20.37 -8.38
N ARG A 28 -7.46 -20.49 -7.41
CA ARG A 28 -8.78 -21.14 -7.57
C ARG A 28 -9.90 -20.11 -7.55
N PRO A 29 -10.89 -20.18 -8.46
CA PRO A 29 -12.13 -19.42 -8.34
C PRO A 29 -12.84 -19.66 -7.00
N GLY A 30 -13.62 -18.69 -6.56
CA GLY A 30 -14.38 -18.73 -5.30
C GLY A 30 -14.17 -17.49 -4.44
N VAL A 31 -14.72 -17.54 -3.23
CA VAL A 31 -14.70 -16.42 -2.27
C VAL A 31 -13.48 -16.53 -1.37
N TYR A 32 -12.76 -15.42 -1.21
CA TYR A 32 -11.70 -15.25 -0.24
C TYR A 32 -12.14 -14.19 0.76
N ALA A 33 -12.06 -14.50 2.05
CA ALA A 33 -12.45 -13.59 3.12
C ALA A 33 -11.27 -13.32 4.05
N GLY A 34 -11.17 -12.08 4.52
CA GLY A 34 -10.14 -11.70 5.47
C GLY A 34 -10.14 -10.20 5.70
N GLN A 35 -8.98 -9.65 6.02
CA GLN A 35 -8.86 -8.25 6.39
C GLN A 35 -7.91 -7.52 5.46
N TYR A 36 -8.19 -6.24 5.29
CA TYR A 36 -7.26 -5.28 4.70
C TYR A 36 -7.27 -4.00 5.52
N VAL A 37 -6.24 -3.18 5.32
CA VAL A 37 -6.14 -1.87 5.96
C VAL A 37 -6.17 -0.80 4.88
N CYS A 38 -7.15 0.09 4.94
CA CYS A 38 -7.12 1.32 4.16
C CYS A 38 -7.66 2.50 4.97
N GLY A 39 -6.74 3.31 5.49
CA GLY A 39 -7.02 4.28 6.57
C GLY A 39 -7.33 3.60 7.92
N SER A 40 -8.34 2.72 7.94
CA SER A 40 -8.75 1.88 9.07
C SER A 40 -8.88 0.40 8.65
N ALA A 41 -8.96 -0.50 9.63
CA ALA A 41 -9.14 -1.93 9.37
C ALA A 41 -10.54 -2.22 8.83
N ALA A 42 -10.62 -2.99 7.76
CA ALA A 42 -11.84 -3.38 7.10
C ALA A 42 -11.84 -4.87 6.75
N TRP A 43 -13.03 -5.44 6.62
CA TRP A 43 -13.20 -6.76 6.06
C TRP A 43 -13.18 -6.69 4.54
N LEU A 44 -12.50 -7.64 3.92
CA LEU A 44 -12.47 -7.87 2.49
C LEU A 44 -13.11 -9.22 2.18
N LEU A 45 -14.08 -9.21 1.26
CA LEU A 45 -14.56 -10.39 0.56
C LEU A 45 -14.18 -10.22 -0.92
N LEU A 46 -13.27 -11.06 -1.39
CA LEU A 46 -12.81 -11.09 -2.77
C LEU A 46 -13.42 -12.31 -3.46
N HIS A 47 -14.38 -12.09 -4.36
CA HIS A 47 -14.98 -13.15 -5.14
C HIS A 47 -14.29 -13.26 -6.49
N ILE A 48 -13.61 -14.37 -6.77
CA ILE A 48 -12.92 -14.60 -8.04
C ILE A 48 -13.84 -15.42 -8.93
N ASP A 49 -14.51 -14.76 -9.87
CA ASP A 49 -15.53 -15.35 -10.75
C ASP A 49 -14.90 -16.29 -11.78
N SER A 50 -13.85 -15.81 -12.45
CA SER A 50 -13.22 -16.55 -13.54
C SER A 50 -11.72 -16.30 -13.60
N LYS A 51 -11.03 -17.34 -14.06
CA LYS A 51 -9.60 -17.34 -14.35
C LYS A 51 -9.42 -17.95 -15.73
N THR A 52 -8.92 -17.15 -16.66
CA THR A 52 -8.43 -17.62 -17.96
C THR A 52 -6.90 -17.71 -17.93
N GLN A 53 -6.27 -18.13 -19.03
CA GLN A 53 -4.81 -18.15 -19.14
C GLN A 53 -4.18 -16.75 -19.01
N HIS A 54 -4.93 -15.70 -19.33
CA HIS A 54 -4.41 -14.33 -19.42
C HIS A 54 -5.11 -13.33 -18.51
N GLY A 55 -6.26 -13.69 -17.94
CA GLY A 55 -7.09 -12.75 -17.20
C GLY A 55 -7.72 -13.36 -15.95
N VAL A 56 -7.91 -12.54 -14.94
CA VAL A 56 -8.71 -12.83 -13.75
C VAL A 56 -9.80 -11.77 -13.66
N SER A 57 -11.05 -12.20 -13.49
CA SER A 57 -12.18 -11.34 -13.13
C SER A 57 -12.57 -11.64 -11.70
N ALA A 58 -12.78 -10.58 -10.92
CA ALA A 58 -13.19 -10.70 -9.54
C ALA A 58 -14.10 -9.54 -9.12
N VAL A 59 -14.71 -9.67 -7.95
CA VAL A 59 -15.45 -8.62 -7.25
C VAL A 59 -14.79 -8.38 -5.91
N PHE A 60 -14.44 -7.13 -5.63
CA PHE A 60 -13.96 -6.67 -4.35
C PHE A 60 -15.14 -6.12 -3.56
N GLN A 61 -15.43 -6.69 -2.41
CA GLN A 61 -16.42 -6.18 -1.47
C GLN A 61 -15.76 -5.87 -0.13
N PHE A 62 -16.11 -4.72 0.45
CA PHE A 62 -15.59 -4.32 1.75
C PHE A 62 -16.69 -3.91 2.73
N VAL A 63 -16.37 -4.07 4.01
CA VAL A 63 -17.20 -3.62 5.13
C VAL A 63 -16.30 -3.06 6.22
N TYR A 64 -16.56 -1.82 6.64
CA TYR A 64 -15.90 -1.20 7.78
C TYR A 64 -16.69 -1.50 9.07
N PRO A 65 -16.15 -2.26 10.05
CA PRO A 65 -16.92 -2.69 11.23
C PRO A 65 -17.45 -1.55 12.10
N ARG A 66 -16.78 -0.39 12.05
CA ARG A 66 -17.10 0.78 12.89
C ARG A 66 -17.90 1.85 12.15
N SER A 67 -18.31 1.58 10.92
CA SER A 67 -19.12 2.52 10.14
C SER A 67 -20.20 1.78 9.36
N THR A 68 -21.12 2.53 8.77
CA THR A 68 -22.10 1.97 7.83
C THR A 68 -21.53 1.87 6.41
N GLN A 69 -20.24 2.17 6.21
CA GLN A 69 -19.59 2.11 4.90
C GLN A 69 -19.36 0.67 4.47
N HIS A 70 -19.95 0.34 3.33
CA HIS A 70 -19.73 -0.90 2.61
C HIS A 70 -19.91 -0.64 1.13
N GLY A 71 -19.13 -1.32 0.30
CA GLY A 71 -19.17 -1.13 -1.13
C GLY A 71 -18.69 -2.37 -1.86
N ALA A 72 -18.99 -2.45 -3.15
CA ALA A 72 -18.51 -3.51 -4.02
C ALA A 72 -18.17 -2.96 -5.40
N PHE A 73 -17.07 -3.42 -5.98
CA PHE A 73 -16.64 -3.04 -7.33
C PHE A 73 -15.94 -4.19 -8.04
N GLU A 74 -15.96 -4.15 -9.38
CA GLU A 74 -15.27 -5.13 -10.22
C GLU A 74 -13.75 -4.99 -10.10
N LEU A 75 -13.05 -6.10 -10.23
CA LEU A 75 -11.61 -6.17 -10.40
C LEU A 75 -11.28 -6.96 -11.67
N ARG A 76 -10.28 -6.49 -12.41
CA ARG A 76 -9.71 -7.23 -13.55
C ARG A 76 -8.21 -7.25 -13.46
N GLY A 77 -7.60 -8.38 -13.83
CA GLY A 77 -6.19 -8.56 -13.57
C GLY A 77 -5.52 -9.67 -14.32
N THR A 78 -4.25 -9.88 -13.99
CA THR A 78 -3.40 -10.90 -14.58
C THR A 78 -2.89 -11.86 -13.51
N TRP A 79 -2.78 -13.14 -13.88
CA TRP A 79 -2.27 -14.21 -13.04
C TRP A 79 -1.00 -14.79 -13.67
N VAL A 80 0.11 -14.78 -12.91
CA VAL A 80 1.39 -15.37 -13.35
C VAL A 80 1.64 -16.64 -12.55
N GLN A 81 1.36 -17.79 -13.16
CA GLN A 81 1.42 -19.09 -12.48
C GLN A 81 2.80 -19.41 -11.89
N ALA A 82 3.89 -19.14 -12.64
CA ALA A 82 5.25 -19.43 -12.21
C ALA A 82 5.64 -18.68 -10.92
N GLY A 83 5.19 -17.44 -10.76
CA GLY A 83 5.43 -16.62 -9.56
C GLY A 83 4.33 -16.72 -8.51
N ARG A 84 3.21 -17.36 -8.84
CA ARG A 84 1.94 -17.30 -8.09
C ARG A 84 1.51 -15.86 -7.75
N VAL A 85 1.80 -14.93 -8.65
CA VAL A 85 1.52 -13.51 -8.48
C VAL A 85 0.18 -13.19 -9.13
N LEU A 86 -0.69 -12.52 -8.37
CA LEU A 86 -1.97 -12.00 -8.83
C LEU A 86 -1.95 -10.48 -8.71
N LYS A 87 -2.18 -9.78 -9.83
CA LYS A 87 -2.39 -8.33 -9.87
C LYS A 87 -3.80 -8.05 -10.36
N LEU A 88 -4.60 -7.38 -9.56
CA LEU A 88 -5.96 -6.98 -9.83
C LEU A 88 -6.05 -5.45 -9.82
N LEU A 89 -6.65 -4.87 -10.86
CA LEU A 89 -6.91 -3.45 -10.99
C LEU A 89 -8.39 -3.16 -10.78
N PRO A 90 -8.73 -2.01 -10.18
CA PRO A 90 -10.12 -1.64 -9.94
C PRO A 90 -10.87 -1.37 -11.24
N GLY A 91 -12.13 -1.78 -11.29
CA GLY A 91 -13.08 -1.54 -12.35
C GLY A 91 -14.30 -0.76 -11.86
N LYS A 92 -15.46 -1.05 -12.45
CA LYS A 92 -16.72 -0.34 -12.19
C LYS A 92 -17.27 -0.66 -10.80
N TRP A 93 -17.86 0.34 -10.13
CA TRP A 93 -18.69 0.11 -8.95
C TRP A 93 -19.93 -0.73 -9.26
N LEU A 94 -20.14 -1.76 -8.45
CA LEU A 94 -21.36 -2.55 -8.41
C LEU A 94 -22.31 -2.01 -7.34
N HIS A 95 -21.74 -1.59 -6.20
CA HIS A 95 -22.42 -0.94 -5.10
C HIS A 95 -21.52 0.17 -4.55
N GLU A 96 -21.72 1.39 -5.01
CA GLU A 96 -20.98 2.56 -4.57
C GLU A 96 -21.55 3.09 -3.24
N PRO A 97 -20.75 3.20 -2.17
CA PRO A 97 -21.25 3.78 -0.94
C PRO A 97 -21.45 5.30 -1.10
N PRO A 98 -22.34 5.91 -0.30
CA PRO A 98 -22.67 7.33 -0.40
C PRO A 98 -21.55 8.30 0.03
N GLN A 99 -20.39 7.78 0.43
CA GLN A 99 -19.28 8.55 1.01
C GLN A 99 -18.09 8.49 0.05
N ARG A 100 -17.17 9.45 0.15
CA ARG A 100 -15.95 9.52 -0.68
C ARG A 100 -15.02 8.35 -0.36
N VAL A 101 -15.27 7.22 -1.00
CA VAL A 101 -14.35 6.09 -1.08
C VAL A 101 -13.89 5.95 -2.52
N VAL A 102 -12.74 5.33 -2.68
CA VAL A 102 -12.13 5.05 -3.97
C VAL A 102 -12.03 3.54 -4.16
N SER A 103 -12.15 3.08 -5.41
CA SER A 103 -11.88 1.69 -5.74
C SER A 103 -10.38 1.47 -5.77
N VAL A 104 -9.92 0.31 -5.29
CA VAL A 104 -8.51 0.01 -5.06
C VAL A 104 -8.10 -1.28 -5.76
N GLY A 105 -6.85 -1.34 -6.25
CA GLY A 105 -6.30 -2.58 -6.80
C GLY A 105 -5.74 -3.49 -5.71
N LEU A 106 -5.42 -4.72 -6.07
CA LEU A 106 -4.71 -5.67 -5.21
C LEU A 106 -3.49 -6.22 -5.95
N PHE A 107 -2.37 -6.37 -5.23
CA PHE A 107 -1.20 -7.06 -5.73
C PHE A 107 -0.66 -7.98 -4.67
N GLY A 108 -0.45 -9.26 -4.98
CA GLY A 108 0.04 -10.19 -3.98
C GLY A 108 0.39 -11.56 -4.52
N VAL A 109 0.69 -12.45 -3.58
CA VAL A 109 1.05 -13.85 -3.84
C VAL A 109 -0.05 -14.77 -3.34
N VAL A 110 -0.40 -15.74 -4.17
CA VAL A 110 -1.34 -16.81 -3.83
C VAL A 110 -0.54 -18.02 -3.33
N SER A 111 -0.98 -18.65 -2.24
CA SER A 111 -0.35 -19.86 -1.72
C SER A 111 -0.39 -21.00 -2.74
N ALA A 112 0.51 -21.98 -2.58
CA ALA A 112 0.63 -23.09 -3.53
C ALA A 112 -0.67 -23.90 -3.66
N ASP A 113 -1.41 -24.07 -2.55
CA ASP A 113 -2.70 -24.75 -2.48
C ASP A 113 -3.90 -23.89 -2.97
N GLY A 114 -3.65 -22.62 -3.31
CA GLY A 114 -4.69 -21.68 -3.72
C GLY A 114 -5.64 -21.26 -2.60
N GLN A 115 -5.34 -21.56 -1.33
CA GLN A 115 -6.23 -21.26 -0.21
C GLN A 115 -6.02 -19.88 0.40
N ARG A 116 -4.89 -19.22 0.16
CA ARG A 116 -4.56 -17.92 0.76
C ARG A 116 -4.05 -16.96 -0.29
N PHE A 117 -4.49 -15.72 -0.23
CA PHE A 117 -4.01 -14.62 -1.05
C PHE A 117 -3.61 -13.47 -0.14
N LYS A 118 -2.33 -13.08 -0.20
CA LYS A 118 -1.76 -12.07 0.67
C LYS A 118 -0.93 -11.09 -0.14
N GLY A 119 -1.02 -9.81 0.18
CA GLY A 119 -0.28 -8.78 -0.55
C GLY A 119 -0.62 -7.37 -0.07
N GLU A 120 -0.55 -6.43 -1.00
CA GLU A 120 -0.78 -5.00 -0.79
C GLU A 120 -1.97 -4.50 -1.59
N VAL A 121 -2.68 -3.56 -0.98
CA VAL A 121 -3.73 -2.79 -1.65
C VAL A 121 -3.06 -1.66 -2.43
N LEU A 122 -3.29 -1.62 -3.75
CA LEU A 122 -2.67 -0.66 -4.68
C LEU A 122 -3.36 0.70 -4.60
N HIS A 123 -3.20 1.39 -3.47
CA HIS A 123 -3.68 2.74 -3.27
C HIS A 123 -2.91 3.42 -2.13
N THR A 124 -2.65 4.73 -2.28
CA THR A 124 -1.97 5.53 -1.27
C THR A 124 -2.72 5.47 0.07
N GLY A 125 -2.00 5.27 1.17
CA GLY A 125 -2.61 5.16 2.51
C GLY A 125 -3.33 3.84 2.81
N CYS A 126 -3.43 2.91 1.85
CA CYS A 126 -3.76 1.53 2.14
C CYS A 126 -2.50 0.71 2.47
N GLY A 127 -2.67 -0.42 3.15
CA GLY A 127 -1.61 -1.32 3.56
C GLY A 127 -1.79 -2.73 3.01
N GLY A 128 -1.34 -3.71 3.79
CA GLY A 128 -1.48 -5.11 3.43
C GLY A 128 -2.92 -5.64 3.52
N PHE A 129 -3.18 -6.70 2.78
CA PHE A 129 -4.35 -7.56 2.95
C PHE A 129 -3.93 -9.02 3.12
N ASP A 130 -4.78 -9.79 3.79
CA ASP A 130 -4.59 -11.21 4.03
C ASP A 130 -5.95 -11.90 4.01
N VAL A 131 -6.22 -12.68 2.97
CA VAL A 131 -7.51 -13.35 2.77
C VAL A 131 -7.33 -14.84 2.55
N ASN A 132 -8.24 -15.62 3.13
CA ASN A 132 -8.30 -17.07 2.98
C ASN A 132 -9.56 -17.45 2.21
N ARG A 133 -9.45 -18.44 1.33
CA ARG A 133 -10.56 -19.01 0.58
C ARG A 133 -11.55 -19.62 1.58
N THR A 134 -12.82 -19.26 1.45
CA THR A 134 -13.89 -19.85 2.25
C THR A 134 -14.45 -21.06 1.51
N GLN A 135 -14.86 -22.08 2.28
CA GLN A 135 -15.64 -23.20 1.73
C GLN A 135 -17.12 -22.85 1.67
N ASP A 136 -17.55 -21.90 2.50
CA ASP A 136 -18.92 -21.43 2.54
C ASP A 136 -19.24 -20.61 1.29
N ASP A 137 -20.36 -20.95 0.66
CA ASP A 137 -20.97 -20.14 -0.39
C ASP A 137 -21.59 -18.89 0.23
N LEU A 138 -20.76 -17.88 0.44
CA LEU A 138 -21.16 -16.58 0.97
C LEU A 138 -21.93 -15.76 -0.08
N THR A 139 -22.05 -16.22 -1.32
CA THR A 139 -22.71 -15.49 -2.42
C THR A 139 -24.19 -15.23 -2.08
N ASN A 140 -24.85 -16.18 -1.41
CA ASN A 140 -26.24 -16.02 -0.95
C ASN A 140 -26.37 -15.05 0.23
N ALA A 141 -25.38 -14.95 1.10
CA ALA A 141 -25.40 -14.02 2.24
C ALA A 141 -25.19 -12.56 1.79
N LEU A 142 -24.62 -12.36 0.59
CA LEU A 142 -24.28 -11.05 0.03
C LEU A 142 -25.29 -10.55 -1.00
N GLN A 143 -26.20 -11.41 -1.48
CA GLN A 143 -27.44 -10.99 -2.14
C GLN A 143 -28.36 -10.34 -1.10
N LEU A 144 -28.04 -9.12 -0.66
CA LEU A 144 -28.94 -8.32 0.16
C LEU A 144 -30.23 -8.09 -0.64
N PRO A 145 -31.38 -8.68 -0.26
CA PRO A 145 -32.65 -8.19 -0.77
C PRO A 145 -32.81 -6.78 -0.22
N ALA A 146 -33.49 -5.91 -0.95
CA ALA A 146 -34.00 -4.66 -0.38
C ALA A 146 -34.97 -5.01 0.77
N LEU A 147 -34.45 -5.20 1.99
CA LEU A 147 -35.21 -5.54 3.18
C LEU A 147 -36.04 -4.32 3.60
N ARG A 148 -37.26 -4.24 3.04
CA ARG A 148 -38.34 -3.42 3.55
C ARG A 148 -38.81 -4.01 4.88
N THR A 149 -38.53 -3.30 5.98
CA THR A 149 -39.22 -3.28 7.27
C THR A 149 -39.81 -4.59 7.81
N ARG A 150 -39.09 -5.24 8.74
CA ARG A 150 -39.72 -6.01 9.84
C ARG A 150 -39.35 -5.39 11.18
N THR A 151 -40.32 -5.33 12.09
CA THR A 151 -40.30 -4.58 13.36
C THR A 151 -39.48 -5.26 14.46
N ALA A 152 -38.76 -4.44 15.24
CA ALA A 152 -37.67 -4.80 16.14
C ALA A 152 -38.08 -5.31 17.54
N ARG A 153 -39.14 -6.11 17.69
CA ARG A 153 -39.67 -6.47 19.02
C ARG A 153 -39.22 -7.80 19.61
N GLU A 154 -38.38 -8.57 18.92
CA GLU A 154 -37.98 -9.91 19.38
C GLU A 154 -36.47 -10.13 19.28
N LEU A 155 -35.63 -9.49 20.11
CA LEU A 155 -34.25 -9.94 20.30
C LEU A 155 -33.80 -9.70 21.75
N GLN A 156 -33.39 -10.78 22.44
CA GLN A 156 -32.70 -10.72 23.74
C GLN A 156 -31.19 -10.56 23.55
N PRO A 157 -30.45 -9.93 24.49
CA PRO A 157 -29.02 -9.73 24.38
C PRO A 157 -28.26 -11.03 24.69
N LEU A 158 -27.44 -11.50 23.74
CA LEU A 158 -26.49 -12.59 23.96
C LEU A 158 -25.07 -12.01 24.11
N SER A 159 -24.38 -12.38 25.20
CA SER A 159 -22.97 -12.07 25.39
C SER A 159 -22.08 -13.02 24.58
N LEU A 160 -21.20 -12.46 23.74
CA LEU A 160 -20.21 -13.20 22.95
C LEU A 160 -18.96 -13.45 23.82
N GLN A 161 -18.74 -14.70 24.27
CA GLN A 161 -17.45 -15.13 24.81
C GLN A 161 -16.70 -15.93 23.74
N LEU A 162 -15.52 -15.43 23.35
CA LEU A 162 -14.56 -16.15 22.53
C LEU A 162 -13.60 -16.87 23.47
N ASN A 163 -13.56 -18.20 23.42
CA ASN A 163 -12.56 -18.96 24.17
C ASN A 163 -11.20 -18.89 23.47
N PRO A 164 -10.09 -18.81 24.23
CA PRO A 164 -8.74 -18.91 23.67
C PRO A 164 -8.46 -20.32 23.12
N PRO A 165 -7.47 -20.47 22.22
CA PRO A 165 -7.20 -21.75 21.56
C PRO A 165 -6.73 -22.80 22.57
N ALA A 166 -7.46 -23.91 22.66
CA ALA A 166 -7.05 -25.08 23.44
C ALA A 166 -5.97 -25.88 22.67
N SER A 167 -4.98 -26.35 23.43
CA SER A 167 -3.93 -27.25 22.98
C SER A 167 -4.49 -28.61 22.52
N VAL A 168 -3.88 -29.16 21.49
CA VAL A 168 -4.20 -30.43 20.82
C VAL A 168 -4.18 -31.62 21.80
N ALA A 169 -5.29 -32.33 21.91
CA ALA A 169 -5.36 -33.76 22.23
C ALA A 169 -6.66 -34.37 21.67
N ASP A 170 -6.55 -35.59 21.14
CA ASP A 170 -7.57 -36.40 20.48
C ASP A 170 -8.92 -36.49 21.22
N THR A 171 -10.03 -36.36 20.48
CA THR A 171 -11.00 -37.46 20.28
C THR A 171 -12.10 -37.10 19.30
N ASP A 172 -12.55 -38.17 18.64
CA ASP A 172 -13.53 -38.30 17.59
C ASP A 172 -14.96 -37.96 18.08
N SER A 173 -15.55 -36.89 17.53
CA SER A 173 -17.01 -36.63 17.35
C SER A 173 -17.26 -35.11 17.30
N GLY A 174 -17.84 -34.61 16.20
CA GLY A 174 -18.25 -33.20 16.20
C GLY A 174 -18.75 -32.55 14.91
N VAL A 175 -19.35 -33.28 13.97
CA VAL A 175 -20.01 -32.65 12.79
C VAL A 175 -21.17 -31.72 13.23
N GLU A 176 -21.75 -31.92 14.42
CA GLU A 176 -22.77 -31.04 15.00
C GLU A 176 -22.26 -29.74 15.65
N SER A 177 -20.95 -29.60 15.89
CA SER A 177 -20.36 -28.41 16.51
C SER A 177 -20.11 -27.30 15.49
N ALA A 178 -19.64 -27.66 14.28
CA ALA A 178 -19.39 -26.72 13.18
C ALA A 178 -20.69 -26.09 12.64
N THR A 179 -21.77 -26.86 12.50
CA THR A 179 -23.08 -26.34 12.07
C THR A 179 -23.66 -25.35 13.09
N ARG A 180 -23.45 -25.60 14.39
CA ARG A 180 -23.88 -24.67 15.46
C ARG A 180 -22.99 -23.42 15.56
N GLN A 181 -21.76 -23.45 15.05
CA GLN A 181 -20.87 -22.29 14.97
C GLN A 181 -21.14 -21.45 13.71
N ALA A 182 -21.50 -22.09 12.59
CA ALA A 182 -21.89 -21.44 11.34
C ALA A 182 -23.25 -20.72 11.43
N VAL A 183 -24.25 -21.32 12.11
CA VAL A 183 -25.53 -20.65 12.40
C VAL A 183 -25.33 -19.41 13.29
N ARG A 184 -24.33 -19.42 14.18
CA ARG A 184 -23.98 -18.27 15.03
C ARG A 184 -23.29 -17.14 14.26
N LEU A 185 -22.46 -17.44 13.26
CA LEU A 185 -21.84 -16.44 12.37
C LEU A 185 -22.87 -15.83 11.38
N HIS A 186 -23.75 -16.66 10.81
CA HIS A 186 -24.84 -16.22 9.95
C HIS A 186 -25.81 -15.27 10.68
N HIS A 187 -26.15 -15.58 11.94
CA HIS A 187 -27.02 -14.71 12.74
C HIS A 187 -26.28 -13.46 13.25
N GLY A 188 -25.00 -13.58 13.60
CA GLY A 188 -24.17 -12.47 14.10
C GLY A 188 -23.92 -11.38 13.06
N LEU A 189 -23.69 -11.73 11.79
CA LEU A 189 -23.49 -10.75 10.72
C LEU A 189 -24.80 -9.99 10.40
N GLY A 190 -25.93 -10.69 10.38
CA GLY A 190 -27.25 -10.06 10.23
C GLY A 190 -27.63 -9.13 11.39
N GLN A 191 -27.25 -9.48 12.63
CA GLN A 191 -27.48 -8.63 13.81
C GLN A 191 -26.55 -7.41 13.86
N LEU A 192 -25.29 -7.53 13.42
CA LEU A 192 -24.34 -6.40 13.35
C LEU A 192 -24.84 -5.31 12.37
N ILE A 193 -25.44 -5.73 11.26
CA ILE A 193 -26.05 -4.86 10.24
C ILE A 193 -27.36 -4.21 10.77
N ALA A 194 -28.10 -4.89 11.65
CA ALA A 194 -29.31 -4.35 12.27
C ALA A 194 -29.02 -3.40 13.46
N ALA A 195 -28.00 -3.68 14.27
CA ALA A 195 -27.63 -2.89 15.45
C ALA A 195 -27.04 -1.51 15.11
N THR A 196 -26.49 -1.33 13.90
CA THR A 196 -25.97 -0.04 13.43
C THR A 196 -27.05 0.94 12.95
N ARG A 197 -28.35 0.62 13.13
CA ARG A 197 -29.49 1.43 12.65
C ARG A 197 -30.39 2.03 13.75
N THR A 198 -29.97 2.10 15.01
CA THR A 198 -30.77 2.79 16.04
C THR A 198 -30.67 4.32 15.89
N PRO A 199 -31.77 5.07 15.71
CA PRO A 199 -31.75 6.52 15.81
C PRO A 199 -31.79 6.93 17.29
N GLN A 200 -30.76 7.63 17.75
CA GLN A 200 -30.73 8.29 19.05
C GLN A 200 -31.62 9.54 19.00
N LYS A 201 -32.90 9.40 19.40
CA LYS A 201 -33.83 10.53 19.48
C LYS A 201 -34.56 10.52 20.83
N THR A 202 -33.90 11.07 21.85
CA THR A 202 -34.51 11.79 23.00
C THR A 202 -33.42 12.25 23.97
N ALA A 203 -33.11 13.54 23.98
CA ALA A 203 -32.80 14.35 25.16
C ALA A 203 -32.40 15.76 24.73
N ARG A 204 -33.32 16.71 24.89
CA ARG A 204 -33.13 18.13 25.26
C ARG A 204 -34.24 19.01 24.66
N HIS A 205 -35.39 18.97 25.32
CA HIS A 205 -36.21 20.15 25.54
C HIS A 205 -36.15 20.45 27.03
N SER A 206 -35.58 21.60 27.39
CA SER A 206 -35.81 22.41 28.60
C SER A 206 -34.69 23.43 28.69
N VAL A 207 -34.98 24.66 28.30
CA VAL A 207 -34.78 25.90 29.07
C VAL A 207 -34.92 27.06 28.08
N GLU A 208 -36.05 27.72 28.23
CA GLU A 208 -36.53 28.93 27.60
C GLU A 208 -35.94 30.14 28.36
N GLU A 209 -35.72 31.23 27.61
CA GLU A 209 -35.76 32.64 28.00
C GLU A 209 -34.98 33.17 29.23
N GLN A 210 -33.97 34.01 28.94
CA GLN A 210 -33.89 35.37 29.50
C GLN A 210 -32.89 36.26 28.69
N GLU A 211 -33.44 36.97 27.71
CA GLU A 211 -33.47 38.44 27.62
C GLU A 211 -32.24 39.36 27.91
N HIS A 212 -32.15 40.44 27.11
CA HIS A 212 -31.32 41.67 27.18
C HIS A 212 -29.85 41.54 26.69
N GLY A 213 -29.29 42.37 25.80
CA GLY A 213 -29.63 43.73 25.33
C GLY A 213 -28.51 44.70 25.69
N ALA A 214 -27.55 44.98 24.78
CA ALA A 214 -26.67 46.18 24.75
C ALA A 214 -25.67 46.04 23.59
N SER A 215 -25.77 46.79 22.49
CA SER A 215 -25.30 48.18 22.29
C SER A 215 -23.77 48.34 22.42
N LEU A 216 -23.11 48.41 21.26
CA LEU A 216 -21.70 48.79 21.08
C LEU A 216 -21.61 50.31 20.88
N PRO A 217 -20.60 50.98 21.47
CA PRO A 217 -20.08 52.20 20.88
C PRO A 217 -18.65 52.03 20.37
N ALA A 218 -18.41 52.73 19.26
CA ALA A 218 -17.12 52.97 18.66
C ALA A 218 -16.20 53.80 19.58
N SER A 219 -14.89 53.55 19.52
CA SER A 219 -13.85 54.55 19.77
C SER A 219 -12.54 54.11 19.12
N VAL A 220 -12.07 54.86 18.12
CA VAL A 220 -11.17 56.02 18.21
C VAL A 220 -9.70 55.61 18.18
N VAL A 221 -9.09 55.96 17.06
CA VAL A 221 -7.66 55.92 16.75
C VAL A 221 -6.97 57.13 17.38
N ALA A 222 -5.87 56.92 18.11
CA ALA A 222 -4.76 57.89 18.20
C ALA A 222 -3.47 57.21 18.74
N PRO A 223 -2.27 57.69 18.36
CA PRO A 223 -1.01 56.98 18.50
C PRO A 223 -0.23 57.39 19.76
N ARG A 224 0.59 56.49 20.31
CA ARG A 224 1.60 56.84 21.33
C ARG A 224 2.98 56.27 21.02
N THR A 225 3.83 57.18 20.58
CA THR A 225 5.17 57.51 21.09
C THR A 225 6.14 56.38 21.41
N ILE A 226 7.21 56.35 20.61
CA ILE A 226 8.48 55.68 20.84
C ILE A 226 9.15 56.32 22.08
N ALA A 227 9.38 55.51 23.13
CA ALA A 227 10.27 55.85 24.23
C ALA A 227 11.34 54.77 24.36
N ARG A 228 12.54 55.16 23.92
CA ARG A 228 13.81 54.46 24.06
C ARG A 228 14.17 54.41 25.55
N ARG A 229 14.30 53.22 26.13
CA ARG A 229 14.91 53.04 27.46
C ARG A 229 15.96 51.93 27.39
N SER A 230 17.20 52.37 27.48
CA SER A 230 18.41 51.59 27.73
C SER A 230 18.55 51.27 29.21
N GLY A 231 19.04 50.06 29.50
CA GLY A 231 19.32 49.50 30.83
C GLY A 231 18.90 48.03 30.78
N GLY A 232 19.75 47.02 30.94
CA GLY A 232 21.01 46.95 31.66
C GLY A 232 20.89 45.77 32.63
N ALA A 233 21.44 44.62 32.22
CA ALA A 233 21.81 43.43 32.99
C ALA A 233 20.82 42.84 34.02
N GLU A 234 20.50 41.55 33.86
CA GLU A 234 20.85 40.56 34.88
C GLU A 234 20.75 39.12 34.34
N ALA A 235 21.69 38.30 34.78
CA ALA A 235 21.91 36.93 34.36
C ALA A 235 20.86 35.99 34.98
N GLY A 236 20.14 35.27 34.12
CA GLY A 236 19.18 34.24 34.52
C GLY A 236 18.70 33.47 33.29
N GLY A 237 19.59 32.69 32.67
CA GLY A 237 19.27 32.05 31.40
C GLY A 237 20.22 30.91 31.03
N ALA A 238 20.30 29.87 31.87
CA ALA A 238 21.03 28.65 31.54
C ALA A 238 20.22 27.36 31.77
N GLU A 239 19.16 27.35 32.60
CA GLU A 239 18.45 26.11 32.93
C GLU A 239 17.26 25.77 32.01
N ALA A 240 16.75 26.71 31.21
CA ALA A 240 15.63 26.43 30.30
C ALA A 240 16.04 25.78 28.95
N ARG A 241 17.34 25.71 28.63
CA ARG A 241 17.83 25.06 27.38
C ARG A 241 18.14 23.57 27.56
N GLY A 242 18.07 23.03 28.77
CA GLY A 242 18.31 21.62 29.05
C GLY A 242 17.11 20.70 28.75
N ALA A 243 15.89 21.24 28.73
CA ALA A 243 14.67 20.44 28.56
C ALA A 243 14.32 20.13 27.09
N GLU A 244 14.75 20.94 26.13
CA GLU A 244 14.44 20.74 24.70
C GLU A 244 15.46 19.81 24.00
N ALA A 245 16.68 19.68 24.52
CA ALA A 245 17.71 18.81 23.97
C ALA A 245 17.32 17.31 23.97
N GLY A 246 16.35 16.91 24.82
CA GLY A 246 15.85 15.54 24.90
C GLY A 246 14.91 15.14 23.75
N GLY A 247 14.37 16.09 22.98
CA GLY A 247 13.33 15.81 21.97
C GLY A 247 13.81 14.92 20.82
N ALA A 248 14.93 15.27 20.18
CA ALA A 248 15.44 14.52 19.03
C ALA A 248 15.95 13.12 19.41
N GLU A 249 16.60 12.98 20.57
CA GLU A 249 17.16 11.71 21.03
C GLU A 249 16.05 10.74 21.48
N GLU A 250 14.98 11.25 22.07
CA GLU A 250 13.77 10.49 22.35
C GLU A 250 13.09 10.02 21.05
N LEU A 251 12.89 10.91 20.08
CA LEU A 251 12.33 10.56 18.77
C LEU A 251 13.17 9.49 18.05
N PHE A 252 14.50 9.58 18.16
CA PHE A 252 15.42 8.58 17.62
C PHE A 252 15.27 7.22 18.31
N ARG A 253 15.23 7.18 19.64
CA ARG A 253 15.05 5.93 20.39
C ARG A 253 13.72 5.26 20.05
N GLN A 254 12.66 6.05 19.89
CA GLN A 254 11.36 5.55 19.45
C GLN A 254 11.40 4.99 18.02
N LEU A 255 12.09 5.66 17.10
CA LEU A 255 12.29 5.19 15.74
C LEU A 255 13.00 3.83 15.71
N GLN A 256 14.12 3.68 16.44
CA GLN A 256 14.85 2.41 16.53
C GLN A 256 13.96 1.28 17.08
N GLN A 257 13.29 1.51 18.21
CA GLN A 257 12.40 0.51 18.80
C GLN A 257 11.28 0.07 17.85
N ARG A 258 10.71 1.00 17.06
CA ARG A 258 9.67 0.70 16.07
C ARG A 258 10.22 -0.12 14.91
N LEU A 259 11.41 0.19 14.41
CA LEU A 259 12.07 -0.59 13.35
C LEU A 259 12.39 -2.02 13.82
N GLU A 260 12.87 -2.18 15.06
CA GLU A 260 13.17 -3.50 15.64
C GLU A 260 11.92 -4.36 15.82
N ARG A 261 10.77 -3.75 16.12
CA ARG A 261 9.47 -4.44 16.21
C ARG A 261 8.80 -4.70 14.85
N GLY A 262 9.32 -4.11 13.77
CA GLY A 262 8.68 -4.16 12.45
C GLY A 262 7.47 -3.22 12.30
N ASP A 263 7.30 -2.24 13.18
CA ASP A 263 6.20 -1.26 13.16
C ASP A 263 6.49 -0.12 12.17
N TYR A 264 6.69 -0.44 10.89
CA TYR A 264 7.19 0.49 9.86
C TYR A 264 6.35 1.77 9.67
N ARG A 265 5.03 1.68 9.87
CA ARG A 265 4.14 2.85 9.81
C ARG A 265 4.43 3.85 10.92
N LEU A 266 4.61 3.36 12.14
CA LEU A 266 4.97 4.21 13.27
C LEU A 266 6.41 4.69 13.14
N ALA A 267 7.32 3.87 12.61
CA ALA A 267 8.67 4.28 12.30
C ALA A 267 8.69 5.46 11.30
N TYR A 268 7.87 5.40 10.24
CA TYR A 268 7.72 6.50 9.27
C TYR A 268 7.26 7.80 9.94
N LYS A 269 6.27 7.72 10.83
CA LYS A 269 5.80 8.88 11.58
C LYS A 269 6.92 9.49 12.44
N SER A 270 7.65 8.66 13.19
CA SER A 270 8.80 9.12 14.00
C SER A 270 9.89 9.76 13.13
N TRP A 271 10.15 9.19 11.95
CA TRP A 271 11.13 9.75 11.02
C TRP A 271 10.70 11.13 10.50
N ALA A 272 9.44 11.29 10.11
CA ALA A 272 8.90 12.57 9.68
C ALA A 272 8.95 13.63 10.81
N GLU A 273 8.63 13.24 12.04
CA GLU A 273 8.72 14.11 13.22
C GLU A 273 10.18 14.53 13.49
N LEU A 274 11.13 13.60 13.40
CA LEU A 274 12.56 13.88 13.56
C LEU A 274 13.09 14.84 12.47
N ARG A 275 12.71 14.64 11.21
CA ARG A 275 13.05 15.57 10.11
C ARG A 275 12.46 16.95 10.32
N ALA A 276 11.19 17.03 10.73
CA ALA A 276 10.54 18.30 10.99
C ALA A 276 11.19 19.03 12.18
N HIS A 277 11.63 18.30 13.20
CA HIS A 277 12.42 18.84 14.31
C HIS A 277 13.75 19.43 13.81
N ASP A 278 14.52 18.66 13.04
CA ASP A 278 15.81 19.11 12.51
C ASP A 278 15.69 20.33 11.59
N ALA A 279 14.65 20.37 10.75
CA ALA A 279 14.38 21.52 9.89
C ALA A 279 14.06 22.80 10.69
N ARG A 280 13.41 22.68 11.86
CA ARG A 280 13.15 23.82 12.74
C ARG A 280 14.42 24.30 13.44
N GLU A 281 15.27 23.36 13.87
CA GLU A 281 16.50 23.65 14.61
C GLU A 281 17.71 23.98 13.71
N GLY A 282 17.59 23.82 12.38
CA GLY A 282 18.73 23.92 11.46
C GLY A 282 19.80 22.84 11.70
N SER A 283 19.41 21.72 12.32
CA SER A 283 20.27 20.61 12.72
C SER A 283 20.45 19.62 11.57
N THR A 284 21.60 18.92 11.55
CA THR A 284 21.91 17.82 10.61
C THR A 284 21.86 16.43 11.28
N ARG A 285 21.37 16.34 12.52
CA ARG A 285 21.36 15.12 13.33
C ARG A 285 20.55 13.99 12.70
N ALA A 286 19.43 14.27 12.05
CA ALA A 286 18.59 13.32 11.34
C ALA A 286 19.36 12.68 10.17
N ALA A 287 20.17 13.45 9.44
CA ALA A 287 20.98 12.91 8.34
C ALA A 287 22.15 12.04 8.85
N GLU A 288 22.75 12.40 9.99
CA GLU A 288 23.75 11.56 10.66
C GLU A 288 23.13 10.28 11.22
N THR A 289 21.98 10.42 11.87
CA THR A 289 21.16 9.32 12.38
C THR A 289 20.77 8.35 11.26
N LEU A 290 20.32 8.87 10.12
CA LEU A 290 19.98 8.07 8.96
C LEU A 290 21.19 7.25 8.49
N ARG A 291 22.36 7.89 8.35
CA ARG A 291 23.60 7.21 7.98
C ARG A 291 23.93 6.07 8.93
N GLN A 292 23.79 6.30 10.24
CA GLN A 292 24.04 5.28 11.25
C GLN A 292 23.04 4.11 11.13
N VAL A 293 21.74 4.40 11.06
CA VAL A 293 20.71 3.36 10.98
C VAL A 293 20.79 2.57 9.69
N VAL A 294 21.01 3.22 8.54
CA VAL A 294 21.21 2.55 7.25
C VAL A 294 22.45 1.67 7.30
N GLY A 295 23.56 2.20 7.84
CA GLY A 295 24.79 1.43 8.03
C GLY A 295 24.60 0.19 8.89
N ASP A 296 23.90 0.32 10.02
CA ASP A 296 23.59 -0.78 10.93
C ASP A 296 22.66 -1.82 10.29
N LEU A 297 21.61 -1.37 9.59
CA LEU A 297 20.67 -2.25 8.89
C LEU A 297 21.36 -3.05 7.77
N LEU A 298 22.22 -2.39 6.99
CA LEU A 298 23.02 -3.05 5.96
C LEU A 298 24.05 -4.01 6.56
N ALA A 299 24.74 -3.61 7.62
CA ALA A 299 25.70 -4.47 8.31
C ALA A 299 25.02 -5.71 8.90
N ARG A 300 23.81 -5.57 9.48
CA ARG A 300 23.01 -6.69 9.98
C ARG A 300 22.54 -7.60 8.84
N GLY A 301 21.99 -7.01 7.76
CA GLY A 301 21.52 -7.76 6.60
C GLY A 301 22.64 -8.52 5.85
N ALA A 302 23.84 -7.95 5.79
CA ALA A 302 25.00 -8.59 5.19
C ALA A 302 25.58 -9.72 6.07
N ARG A 303 25.50 -9.59 7.41
CA ARG A 303 26.03 -10.58 8.36
C ARG A 303 25.10 -11.77 8.61
N VAL A 304 23.79 -11.60 8.41
CA VAL A 304 22.80 -12.63 8.77
C VAL A 304 22.08 -13.13 7.51
N ALA A 305 22.47 -14.33 7.07
CA ALA A 305 22.20 -14.92 5.76
C ALA A 305 20.76 -15.42 5.51
N THR A 306 19.74 -14.95 6.23
CA THR A 306 18.35 -15.40 5.98
C THR A 306 17.58 -14.43 5.09
N LEU A 307 16.88 -14.99 4.10
CA LEU A 307 16.00 -14.26 3.19
C LEU A 307 14.99 -13.36 3.94
N ALA A 308 14.46 -13.85 5.06
CA ALA A 308 13.50 -13.11 5.88
C ALA A 308 14.11 -11.81 6.45
N MET A 309 15.36 -11.85 6.91
CA MET A 309 16.05 -10.68 7.46
C MET A 309 16.35 -9.66 6.35
N GLN A 310 16.77 -10.11 5.17
CA GLN A 310 17.02 -9.22 4.03
C GLN A 310 15.74 -8.47 3.62
N ARG A 311 14.58 -9.16 3.57
CA ARG A 311 13.29 -8.52 3.31
C ARG A 311 12.90 -7.51 4.40
N HIS A 312 13.11 -7.87 5.67
CA HIS A 312 12.87 -6.97 6.80
C HIS A 312 13.74 -5.71 6.72
N THR A 313 15.02 -5.87 6.38
CA THR A 313 15.95 -4.76 6.16
C THR A 313 15.49 -3.85 5.02
N LEU A 314 15.07 -4.41 3.89
CA LEU A 314 14.57 -3.62 2.76
C LEU A 314 13.32 -2.80 3.14
N ALA A 315 12.36 -3.42 3.82
CA ALA A 315 11.16 -2.73 4.30
C ALA A 315 11.49 -1.62 5.33
N ALA A 316 12.46 -1.88 6.23
CA ALA A 316 12.95 -0.89 7.17
C ALA A 316 13.60 0.31 6.47
N LEU A 317 14.39 0.07 5.40
CA LEU A 317 15.04 1.13 4.64
C LEU A 317 14.02 2.03 3.92
N ALA A 318 12.97 1.46 3.32
CA ALA A 318 11.95 2.25 2.61
C ALA A 318 11.18 3.25 3.50
N VAL A 319 11.24 3.08 4.83
CA VAL A 319 10.71 4.06 5.79
C VAL A 319 11.37 5.43 5.62
N PHE A 320 12.63 5.47 5.20
CA PHE A 320 13.38 6.72 5.14
C PHE A 320 13.08 7.57 3.89
N GLY A 321 12.26 7.07 2.97
CA GLY A 321 11.82 7.80 1.78
C GLY A 321 12.90 7.89 0.71
N ASP A 322 12.85 8.94 -0.12
CA ASP A 322 13.67 9.09 -1.33
C ASP A 322 15.13 9.51 -1.08
N ASP A 323 15.63 9.37 0.15
CA ASP A 323 17.02 9.68 0.45
C ASP A 323 17.96 8.85 -0.44
N THR A 324 18.90 9.54 -1.09
CA THR A 324 19.77 8.90 -2.09
C THR A 324 20.64 7.77 -1.54
N GLN A 325 21.01 7.80 -0.26
CA GLN A 325 21.78 6.73 0.36
C GLN A 325 20.90 5.51 0.63
N VAL A 326 19.66 5.74 1.07
CA VAL A 326 18.65 4.70 1.27
C VAL A 326 18.30 4.04 -0.06
N CYS A 327 17.99 4.83 -1.08
CA CYS A 327 17.71 4.32 -2.40
C CYS A 327 18.92 3.57 -2.98
N GLY A 328 20.15 4.04 -2.74
CA GLY A 328 21.36 3.32 -3.16
C GLY A 328 21.56 1.99 -2.42
N ALA A 329 21.27 1.95 -1.13
CA ALA A 329 21.29 0.76 -0.31
C ALA A 329 20.28 -0.28 -0.84
N ILE A 330 19.04 0.13 -1.09
CA ILE A 330 18.00 -0.74 -1.66
C ILE A 330 18.39 -1.17 -3.09
N ALA A 331 18.84 -0.24 -3.93
CA ALA A 331 19.18 -0.52 -5.33
C ALA A 331 20.35 -1.50 -5.46
N SER A 332 21.28 -1.55 -4.50
CA SER A 332 22.34 -2.55 -4.50
C SER A 332 21.82 -4.01 -4.45
N MET A 333 20.60 -4.20 -3.90
CA MET A 333 19.95 -5.51 -3.83
C MET A 333 19.27 -5.91 -5.16
N LEU A 334 19.19 -5.02 -6.15
CA LEU A 334 18.67 -5.35 -7.50
C LEU A 334 19.61 -6.29 -8.27
N HIS A 335 20.86 -6.43 -7.82
CA HIS A 335 21.84 -7.39 -8.34
C HIS A 335 21.85 -8.72 -7.57
N ALA A 336 20.94 -8.92 -6.61
CA ALA A 336 20.89 -10.16 -5.86
C ALA A 336 20.64 -11.35 -6.79
N ALA A 337 21.35 -12.46 -6.55
CA ALA A 337 21.16 -13.70 -7.31
C ALA A 337 19.73 -14.27 -7.15
N GLU A 338 19.10 -14.01 -6.01
CA GLU A 338 17.75 -14.46 -5.74
C GLU A 338 16.71 -13.46 -6.27
N SER A 339 15.91 -13.90 -7.23
CA SER A 339 14.85 -13.07 -7.85
C SER A 339 13.83 -12.53 -6.84
N SER A 340 13.59 -13.25 -5.75
CA SER A 340 12.65 -12.83 -4.72
C SER A 340 13.14 -11.61 -3.93
N ILE A 341 14.46 -11.46 -3.77
CA ILE A 341 15.08 -10.25 -3.20
C ILE A 341 15.02 -9.10 -4.19
N VAL A 342 15.27 -9.35 -5.47
CA VAL A 342 15.16 -8.31 -6.51
C VAL A 342 13.74 -7.74 -6.53
N THR A 343 12.70 -8.58 -6.55
CA THR A 343 11.30 -8.13 -6.50
C THR A 343 10.99 -7.33 -5.23
N GLU A 344 11.51 -7.75 -4.07
CA GLU A 344 11.34 -6.97 -2.84
C GLU A 344 12.07 -5.62 -2.94
N ALA A 345 13.29 -5.58 -3.46
CA ALA A 345 14.07 -4.36 -3.63
C ALA A 345 13.39 -3.40 -4.62
N GLU A 346 12.83 -3.89 -5.72
CA GLU A 346 11.98 -3.12 -6.65
C GLU A 346 10.82 -2.46 -5.92
N LEU A 347 10.08 -3.25 -5.13
CA LEU A 347 8.93 -2.76 -4.35
C LEU A 347 9.36 -1.68 -3.37
N GLN A 348 10.38 -1.96 -2.56
CA GLN A 348 10.83 -1.04 -1.51
C GLN A 348 11.49 0.22 -2.08
N LEU A 349 12.18 0.14 -3.22
CA LEU A 349 12.71 1.30 -3.92
C LEU A 349 11.58 2.18 -4.44
N SER A 350 10.55 1.57 -5.04
CA SER A 350 9.34 2.28 -5.44
C SER A 350 8.65 2.94 -4.24
N THR A 351 8.50 2.23 -3.13
CA THR A 351 7.92 2.79 -1.88
C THR A 351 8.74 3.97 -1.37
N ALA A 352 10.07 3.85 -1.34
CA ALA A 352 10.98 4.90 -0.92
C ALA A 352 10.82 6.17 -1.78
N LEU A 353 10.89 6.02 -3.11
CA LEU A 353 10.77 7.13 -4.07
C LEU A 353 9.40 7.83 -4.02
N ASN A 354 8.33 7.10 -3.68
CA ASN A 354 6.98 7.64 -3.57
C ASN A 354 6.68 8.35 -2.24
N ARG A 355 7.62 8.44 -1.31
CA ARG A 355 7.43 9.15 -0.03
C ARG A 355 8.24 10.43 0.01
N SER A 356 7.56 11.57 0.13
CA SER A 356 8.23 12.87 0.26
C SER A 356 8.76 13.15 1.67
N GLY A 357 8.27 12.39 2.66
CA GLY A 357 8.46 12.70 4.08
C GLY A 357 7.56 13.83 4.58
N SER A 358 6.61 14.30 3.76
CA SER A 358 5.62 15.33 4.10
C SER A 358 4.21 14.87 3.71
N LEU A 359 3.33 14.70 4.69
CA LEU A 359 1.95 14.28 4.45
C LEU A 359 1.19 15.22 3.51
N ASP A 360 1.47 16.52 3.56
CA ASP A 360 0.79 17.49 2.69
C ASP A 360 1.25 17.38 1.23
N VAL A 361 2.53 17.07 1.01
CA VAL A 361 3.08 16.81 -0.33
C VAL A 361 2.55 15.48 -0.86
N ASP A 362 2.52 14.45 -0.01
CA ASP A 362 1.98 13.14 -0.37
C ASP A 362 0.50 13.23 -0.79
N ARG A 363 -0.30 14.07 -0.12
CA ARG A 363 -1.70 14.36 -0.51
C ARG A 363 -1.84 15.05 -1.86
N LEU A 364 -0.93 15.98 -2.21
CA LEU A 364 -0.95 16.63 -3.52
C LEU A 364 -0.67 15.63 -4.63
N VAL A 365 0.22 14.66 -4.39
CA VAL A 365 0.45 13.57 -5.34
C VAL A 365 -0.76 12.64 -5.43
N GLU A 366 -1.37 12.26 -4.32
CA GLU A 366 -2.59 11.46 -4.32
C GLU A 366 -3.72 12.15 -5.10
N GLN A 367 -3.90 13.45 -4.91
CA GLN A 367 -4.85 14.26 -5.71
C GLN A 367 -4.50 14.23 -7.21
N GLY A 368 -3.21 14.35 -7.55
CA GLY A 368 -2.75 14.27 -8.93
C GLY A 368 -3.07 12.92 -9.57
N ASP A 369 -2.82 11.83 -8.84
CA ASP A 369 -3.11 10.45 -9.26
C ASP A 369 -4.62 10.27 -9.51
N GLU A 370 -5.48 10.79 -8.62
CA GLU A 370 -6.93 10.76 -8.76
C GLU A 370 -7.45 11.58 -9.95
N LEU A 371 -6.81 12.70 -10.27
CA LEU A 371 -7.15 13.53 -11.43
C LEU A 371 -6.74 12.83 -12.73
N GLU A 372 -5.53 12.26 -12.76
CA GLU A 372 -5.02 11.49 -13.88
C GLU A 372 -5.90 10.26 -14.18
N ALA A 373 -6.29 9.52 -13.15
CA ALA A 373 -7.18 8.36 -13.28
C ALA A 373 -8.57 8.72 -13.86
N ARG A 374 -9.01 9.97 -13.68
CA ARG A 374 -10.25 10.51 -14.28
C ARG A 374 -10.04 11.11 -15.68
N GLY A 375 -8.81 11.12 -16.19
CA GLY A 375 -8.44 11.72 -17.47
C GLY A 375 -8.22 13.24 -17.42
N ASP A 376 -8.24 13.86 -16.23
CA ASP A 376 -7.91 15.28 -16.06
C ASP A 376 -6.39 15.46 -15.97
N HIS A 377 -5.72 15.31 -17.12
CA HIS A 377 -4.26 15.44 -17.20
C HIS A 377 -3.76 16.83 -16.83
N ARG A 378 -4.55 17.89 -17.06
CA ARG A 378 -4.14 19.25 -16.67
C ARG A 378 -4.18 19.43 -15.17
N GLY A 379 -5.29 19.06 -14.53
CA GLY A 379 -5.42 19.11 -13.08
C GLY A 379 -4.37 18.24 -12.38
N ALA A 380 -4.08 17.05 -12.93
CA ALA A 380 -3.02 16.19 -12.43
C ALA A 380 -1.65 16.87 -12.49
N LEU A 381 -1.31 17.50 -13.62
CA LEU A 381 -0.05 18.22 -13.79
C LEU A 381 0.08 19.38 -12.81
N ASP A 382 -0.99 20.15 -12.59
CA ASP A 382 -1.03 21.26 -11.63
C ASP A 382 -0.81 20.75 -10.19
N ALA A 383 -1.42 19.62 -9.81
CA ALA A 383 -1.24 19.01 -8.49
C ALA A 383 0.19 18.49 -8.27
N TYR A 384 0.77 17.80 -9.27
CA TYR A 384 2.16 17.37 -9.21
C TYR A 384 3.14 18.55 -9.21
N TRP A 385 2.81 19.65 -9.90
CA TRP A 385 3.60 20.88 -9.84
C TRP A 385 3.58 21.49 -8.44
N ALA A 386 2.42 21.61 -7.81
CA ALA A 386 2.30 22.08 -6.43
C ALA A 386 3.08 21.18 -5.44
N ALA A 387 3.04 19.85 -5.63
CA ALA A 387 3.84 18.93 -4.83
C ALA A 387 5.34 19.20 -4.99
N HIS A 388 5.80 19.44 -6.22
CA HIS A 388 7.19 19.79 -6.52
C HIS A 388 7.61 21.13 -5.90
N GLU A 389 6.80 22.18 -6.00
CA GLU A 389 7.10 23.48 -5.38
C GLU A 389 7.21 23.37 -3.86
N ARG A 390 6.40 22.49 -3.26
CA ARG A 390 6.38 22.26 -1.81
C ARG A 390 7.55 21.38 -1.34
N ALA A 391 8.08 20.51 -2.20
CA ALA A 391 9.24 19.67 -1.94
C ALA A 391 10.19 19.62 -3.16
N PRO A 392 10.95 20.70 -3.44
CA PRO A 392 11.74 20.83 -4.66
C PRO A 392 12.96 19.91 -4.73
N SER A 393 13.33 19.31 -3.60
CA SER A 393 14.39 18.30 -3.49
C SER A 393 13.87 16.86 -3.57
N TRP A 394 12.55 16.65 -3.53
CA TRP A 394 11.96 15.32 -3.59
C TRP A 394 11.82 14.85 -5.04
N ALA A 395 12.42 13.70 -5.36
CA ALA A 395 12.44 13.19 -6.73
C ALA A 395 11.04 12.78 -7.23
N GLY A 396 10.19 12.24 -6.35
CA GLY A 396 8.88 11.69 -6.73
C GLY A 396 7.95 12.70 -7.41
N GLY A 397 7.94 13.96 -6.97
CA GLY A 397 7.14 15.02 -7.60
C GLY A 397 7.58 15.30 -9.04
N SER A 398 8.89 15.37 -9.29
CA SER A 398 9.43 15.50 -10.66
C SER A 398 9.20 14.22 -11.49
N ALA A 399 9.26 13.04 -10.87
CA ALA A 399 9.03 11.76 -11.54
C ALA A 399 7.57 11.61 -12.03
N ARG A 400 6.58 12.03 -11.24
CA ARG A 400 5.17 12.04 -11.64
C ARG A 400 4.90 13.00 -12.79
N ARG A 401 5.50 14.20 -12.75
CA ARG A 401 5.47 15.14 -13.88
C ARG A 401 6.09 14.54 -15.14
N CYS A 402 7.29 13.94 -15.02
CA CYS A 402 7.94 13.20 -16.09
C CYS A 402 7.03 12.12 -16.68
N ALA A 403 6.32 11.37 -15.82
CA ALA A 403 5.42 10.30 -16.26
C ALA A 403 4.24 10.82 -17.09
N LEU A 404 3.59 11.89 -16.64
CA LEU A 404 2.43 12.48 -17.30
C LEU A 404 2.80 13.22 -18.60
N LEU A 405 3.94 13.92 -18.59
CA LEU A 405 4.47 14.65 -19.76
C LEU A 405 4.97 13.72 -20.87
N GLY A 406 5.10 12.42 -20.64
CA GLY A 406 5.51 11.46 -21.68
C GLY A 406 4.56 11.38 -22.87
N SER A 407 3.33 11.89 -22.73
CA SER A 407 2.32 12.04 -23.78
C SER A 407 2.24 13.46 -24.38
N MET A 408 3.08 14.38 -23.90
CA MET A 408 3.18 15.78 -24.32
C MET A 408 4.46 16.00 -25.16
N PRO A 409 4.75 17.22 -25.67
CA PRO A 409 5.96 17.47 -26.44
C PRO A 409 7.23 17.00 -25.71
N ALA A 410 8.10 16.29 -26.44
CA ALA A 410 9.22 15.57 -25.85
C ALA A 410 10.22 16.47 -25.10
N ALA A 411 10.28 17.77 -25.41
CA ALA A 411 11.12 18.74 -24.71
C ALA A 411 10.73 18.88 -23.23
N ASP A 412 9.45 19.08 -22.92
CA ASP A 412 8.98 19.24 -21.53
C ASP A 412 9.15 17.96 -20.72
N CYS A 413 8.91 16.81 -21.37
CA CYS A 413 9.20 15.50 -20.78
C CYS A 413 10.68 15.38 -20.39
N SER A 414 11.61 15.66 -21.31
CA SER A 414 13.05 15.50 -21.07
C SER A 414 13.55 16.33 -19.89
N ALA A 415 13.06 17.57 -19.73
CA ALA A 415 13.42 18.44 -18.63
C ALA A 415 12.91 17.90 -17.28
N ALA A 416 11.63 17.48 -17.21
CA ALA A 416 11.05 16.92 -16.00
C ALA A 416 11.73 15.61 -15.58
N CYS A 417 12.00 14.70 -16.53
CA CYS A 417 12.67 13.44 -16.26
C CYS A 417 14.14 13.64 -15.86
N SER A 418 14.86 14.55 -16.52
CA SER A 418 16.24 14.90 -16.14
C SER A 418 16.30 15.44 -14.70
N ARG A 419 15.32 16.27 -14.32
CA ARG A 419 15.23 16.77 -12.94
C ARG A 419 15.00 15.63 -11.95
N ALA A 420 14.06 14.74 -12.20
CA ALA A 420 13.78 13.58 -11.35
C ALA A 420 15.04 12.72 -11.14
N VAL A 421 15.74 12.39 -12.21
CA VAL A 421 16.98 11.59 -12.16
C VAL A 421 18.12 12.34 -11.45
N SER A 422 18.20 13.67 -11.60
CA SER A 422 19.20 14.48 -10.89
C SER A 422 18.98 14.51 -9.37
N LEU A 423 17.72 14.43 -8.94
CA LEU A 423 17.33 14.38 -7.53
C LEU A 423 17.55 12.99 -6.96
N ASN A 424 17.22 11.95 -7.73
CA ASN A 424 17.47 10.57 -7.35
C ASN A 424 17.90 9.72 -8.54
N ARG A 425 19.19 9.36 -8.55
CA ARG A 425 19.82 8.53 -9.59
C ARG A 425 19.41 7.05 -9.55
N TYR A 426 18.47 6.66 -8.69
CA TYR A 426 17.96 5.29 -8.60
C TYR A 426 16.53 5.16 -9.14
N ASP A 427 15.93 6.25 -9.61
CA ASP A 427 14.63 6.21 -10.28
C ASP A 427 14.75 5.68 -11.72
N VAL A 428 14.76 4.36 -11.84
CA VAL A 428 14.83 3.62 -13.12
C VAL A 428 13.69 3.99 -14.08
N PHE A 429 12.50 4.33 -13.58
CA PHE A 429 11.36 4.69 -14.43
C PHE A 429 11.56 6.06 -15.05
N SER A 430 12.03 7.05 -14.28
CA SER A 430 12.38 8.37 -14.82
C SER A 430 13.54 8.30 -15.81
N MET A 431 14.53 7.41 -15.58
CA MET A 431 15.60 7.18 -16.55
C MET A 431 15.11 6.61 -17.89
N LEU A 432 14.23 5.61 -17.84
CA LEU A 432 13.65 5.02 -19.05
C LEU A 432 12.82 6.04 -19.83
N ARG A 433 12.01 6.84 -19.12
CA ARG A 433 11.22 7.90 -19.74
C ARG A 433 12.09 9.00 -20.32
N LEU A 434 13.18 9.36 -19.64
CA LEU A 434 14.17 10.29 -20.19
C LEU A 434 14.78 9.74 -21.49
N GLY A 435 15.15 8.47 -21.51
CA GLY A 435 15.65 7.81 -22.72
C GLY A 435 14.62 7.85 -23.85
N HIS A 436 13.35 7.58 -23.56
CA HIS A 436 12.26 7.67 -24.53
C HIS A 436 12.10 9.09 -25.08
N CYS A 437 12.08 10.10 -24.21
CA CYS A 437 11.89 11.49 -24.62
C CYS A 437 13.10 12.03 -25.42
N LEU A 438 14.33 11.60 -25.11
CA LEU A 438 15.50 11.91 -25.94
C LEU A 438 15.42 11.26 -27.32
N LYS A 439 14.95 10.00 -27.40
CA LYS A 439 14.74 9.31 -28.67
C LYS A 439 13.73 10.04 -29.56
N GLU A 440 12.60 10.48 -29.00
CA GLU A 440 11.58 11.27 -29.72
C GLU A 440 12.11 12.64 -30.17
N LEU A 441 13.10 13.21 -29.47
CA LEU A 441 13.82 14.42 -29.87
C LEU A 441 14.92 14.16 -30.91
N GLY A 442 15.13 12.91 -31.32
CA GLY A 442 16.19 12.52 -32.26
C GLY A 442 17.57 12.29 -31.62
N ASP A 443 17.73 12.47 -30.30
CA ASP A 443 18.96 12.15 -29.57
C ASP A 443 19.01 10.67 -29.19
N VAL A 444 19.18 9.82 -30.20
CA VAL A 444 19.25 8.35 -30.03
C VAL A 444 20.46 7.93 -29.18
N SER A 445 21.58 8.64 -29.29
CA SER A 445 22.80 8.34 -28.51
C SER A 445 22.59 8.62 -27.03
N GLY A 446 21.99 9.77 -26.70
CA GLY A 446 21.61 10.12 -25.33
C GLY A 446 20.60 9.12 -24.76
N ALA A 447 19.61 8.71 -25.56
CA ALA A 447 18.63 7.69 -25.17
C ALA A 447 19.29 6.35 -24.80
N LEU A 448 20.17 5.84 -25.68
CA LEU A 448 20.90 4.59 -25.44
C LEU A 448 21.78 4.67 -24.19
N GLY A 449 22.41 5.83 -23.94
CA GLY A 449 23.18 6.08 -22.74
C GLY A 449 22.36 5.90 -21.45
N TRP A 450 21.10 6.31 -21.45
CA TRP A 450 20.20 6.11 -20.30
C TRP A 450 19.71 4.67 -20.17
N TYR A 451 19.38 4.00 -21.27
CA TYR A 451 18.99 2.58 -21.22
C TYR A 451 20.11 1.69 -20.66
N LYS A 452 21.36 1.93 -21.07
CA LYS A 452 22.54 1.23 -20.51
C LYS A 452 22.73 1.50 -19.02
N LYS A 453 22.44 2.70 -18.53
CA LYS A 453 22.49 3.00 -17.08
C LYS A 453 21.42 2.23 -16.32
N VAL A 454 20.21 2.10 -16.87
CA VAL A 454 19.14 1.30 -16.25
C VAL A 454 19.53 -0.17 -16.21
N GLU A 455 20.13 -0.70 -17.29
CA GLU A 455 20.63 -2.08 -17.33
C GLU A 455 21.72 -2.32 -16.30
N GLN A 456 22.67 -1.40 -16.17
CA GLN A 456 23.73 -1.46 -15.17
C GLN A 456 23.19 -1.42 -13.74
N LEU A 457 22.12 -0.66 -13.50
CA LEU A 457 21.52 -0.53 -12.18
C LEU A 457 20.58 -1.70 -11.84
N HIS A 458 19.91 -2.24 -12.86
CA HIS A 458 18.88 -3.26 -12.72
C HIS A 458 18.94 -4.25 -13.89
N PRO A 459 19.88 -5.22 -13.85
CA PRO A 459 20.16 -6.12 -14.98
C PRO A 459 18.97 -7.00 -15.39
N THR A 460 18.06 -7.25 -14.45
CA THR A 460 16.87 -8.09 -14.64
C THR A 460 15.61 -7.26 -14.94
N PHE A 461 15.73 -5.97 -15.21
CA PHE A 461 14.57 -5.09 -15.39
C PHE A 461 13.82 -5.46 -16.66
N LYS A 462 12.62 -6.03 -16.49
CA LYS A 462 11.86 -6.64 -17.60
C LYS A 462 11.56 -5.68 -18.75
N ALA A 463 11.37 -4.38 -18.47
CA ALA A 463 11.04 -3.41 -19.52
C ALA A 463 12.19 -3.18 -20.52
N LEU A 464 13.45 -3.41 -20.11
CA LEU A 464 14.59 -3.34 -21.03
C LEU A 464 14.59 -4.47 -22.06
N GLY A 465 14.05 -5.65 -21.71
CA GLY A 465 13.93 -6.77 -22.65
C GLY A 465 13.04 -6.46 -23.86
N ALA A 466 12.06 -5.55 -23.70
CA ALA A 466 11.21 -5.10 -24.81
C ALA A 466 11.92 -4.09 -25.74
N LEU A 467 12.98 -3.42 -25.28
CA LEU A 467 13.71 -2.41 -26.04
C LEU A 467 14.83 -3.00 -26.91
N HIS A 468 15.38 -4.16 -26.52
CA HIS A 468 16.46 -4.85 -27.25
C HIS A 468 16.05 -5.49 -28.59
N VAL A 469 14.76 -5.41 -28.97
CA VAL A 469 14.26 -6.00 -30.23
C VAL A 469 14.49 -5.07 -31.45
N VAL A 470 15.17 -3.94 -31.27
CA VAL A 470 15.31 -2.90 -32.32
C VAL A 470 16.77 -2.58 -32.67
N GLU A 471 17.74 -3.39 -32.24
CA GLU A 471 19.05 -3.45 -32.91
C GLU A 471 18.95 -4.31 -34.18
#